data_AF-A0A925VBV6-F1
#
_entry.id   AF-A0A925VBV6-F1
#
_cell.length_a   1.000
_cell.length_b   1.000
_cell.length_c   1.000
_cell.angle_alpha   90.00
_cell.angle_beta   90.00
_cell.angle_gamma   90.00
#
_symmetry.space_group_name_H-M   'P 1'
#
loop_
_entity.id
_entity.type
_entity.pdbx_description
1 polymer ?
#
loop_
_entity_poly.entity_id
_entity_poly.type
_entity_poly.pdbx_seq_one_letter_code
_entity_poly.pdbx_strand_id
1 'polypeptide(L)'
;MRRTAFVSLFCVLELGCAGPDAEGTATQGGTEAQTDGADASGDDSTTAEDPGDFGPEQSFEMRLSDDVPPPLVLEMNREEVAELFGDRADEVLLLELDSTVLLTETLEQIKNACGQFWREDDADPDHDCSLTPLGQTFMGPDGTWQTSAEYSLVRILTMTPANVVVDGTSSDGLQGIADALGIGGGYGQILSDALGIARTDSVVSTDGLVVAFRENFVGTHPNIGNDAALTITLADALSDLATLADRYGPVGDHPGIIDPSFIPHGEVLAPEFQMRAVADSNLRTCDGVDADQGKGYISVVADVTGPDFEDELEFHFDDPERFSLTGLVANPTVDLRFAGNEHPVFVPSCLGDPPCQDNEPGNPQGNLSVWGLDPWKLEYTVAAGARNDYLDRSFYGSYALGTTKVLIGQDGNPPGWVAYDVPFDVGNPPEPQYVWETILEVAQVALHATPYGNILEGDGNFAFTLFDVPVGITGAEAAEAVRPYLQEQSSLLSDFLLGDYKKNNDRVDFYWRRGDDGEPYLFFTSASDLVEGEPYAYASPGFFRQSDLTADHRVSSTEIPGLRDTEHEKLAVPEGETVVYFADDGGLVYRARIVRDAGSDELEIHIA
;
A
#
# COMPACT_ATOMS: atom_id res chain seq x y z
N MET A 1 -11.86 -47.03 21.69
CA MET A 1 -11.78 -47.23 23.16
C MET A 1 -10.50 -46.54 23.64
N ARG A 2 -10.60 -45.71 24.69
CA ARG A 2 -9.66 -44.63 25.16
C ARG A 2 -9.77 -43.37 24.29
N ARG A 3 -10.51 -42.29 24.61
CA ARG A 3 -10.74 -41.44 25.82
C ARG A 3 -9.52 -40.61 26.27
N THR A 4 -9.55 -39.33 25.90
CA THR A 4 -8.99 -38.15 26.62
C THR A 4 -9.74 -36.92 26.05
N ALA A 5 -10.84 -36.47 26.67
CA ALA A 5 -10.94 -35.42 27.69
C ALA A 5 -10.76 -33.98 27.11
N PHE A 6 -11.86 -33.46 26.57
CA PHE A 6 -12.10 -32.02 26.38
C PHE A 6 -12.42 -31.39 27.75
N VAL A 7 -11.72 -30.32 28.11
CA VAL A 7 -12.13 -29.42 29.19
C VAL A 7 -12.49 -28.09 28.54
N SER A 8 -13.80 -27.88 28.37
CA SER A 8 -14.39 -26.59 28.06
C SER A 8 -14.54 -25.81 29.36
N LEU A 9 -14.01 -24.59 29.41
CA LEU A 9 -14.32 -23.62 30.46
C LEU A 9 -15.23 -22.55 29.87
N PHE A 10 -16.52 -22.72 30.13
CA PHE A 10 -17.55 -21.69 30.01
C PHE A 10 -17.46 -20.82 31.28
N CYS A 11 -17.37 -19.49 31.13
CA CYS A 11 -17.72 -18.57 32.20
C CYS A 11 -18.86 -17.66 31.73
N VAL A 12 -20.05 -17.94 32.27
CA VAL A 12 -21.24 -17.10 32.26
C VAL A 12 -21.16 -16.20 33.49
N LEU A 13 -21.37 -14.89 33.35
CA LEU A 13 -21.72 -14.02 34.46
C LEU A 13 -22.78 -13.02 34.00
N GLU A 14 -23.97 -13.18 34.56
CA GLU A 14 -25.06 -12.20 34.54
C GLU A 14 -25.41 -11.83 36.00
N LEU A 15 -25.80 -10.55 36.17
CA LEU A 15 -26.63 -9.93 37.22
C LEU A 15 -26.01 -9.56 38.59
N GLY A 16 -25.69 -8.26 38.73
CA GLY A 16 -26.58 -7.28 39.38
C GLY A 16 -26.36 -6.95 40.88
N CYS A 17 -26.09 -5.67 41.17
CA CYS A 17 -26.85 -4.86 42.15
C CYS A 17 -26.44 -3.38 42.08
N ALA A 18 -27.44 -2.53 41.82
CA ALA A 18 -27.38 -1.07 41.87
C ALA A 18 -27.47 -0.56 43.33
N GLY A 19 -26.78 0.54 43.62
CA GLY A 19 -26.92 1.34 44.83
C GLY A 19 -26.92 2.83 44.47
N PRO A 20 -27.77 3.68 45.09
CA PRO A 20 -28.13 4.98 44.54
C PRO A 20 -27.31 6.17 45.09
N ASP A 21 -27.14 7.16 44.21
CA ASP A 21 -27.21 8.61 44.38
C ASP A 21 -26.76 9.26 45.69
N ALA A 22 -25.72 10.10 45.60
CA ALA A 22 -25.39 11.15 46.56
C ALA A 22 -25.47 12.52 45.87
N GLU A 23 -26.50 13.30 46.19
CA GLU A 23 -26.62 14.73 45.88
C GLU A 23 -26.54 15.58 47.15
N GLY A 24 -25.73 16.66 47.08
CA GLY A 24 -25.92 17.94 47.79
C GLY A 24 -25.62 17.94 49.30
N THR A 25 -25.13 19.00 49.94
CA THR A 25 -25.10 20.43 49.57
C THR A 25 -24.13 21.16 50.52
N ALA A 26 -23.54 22.24 50.02
CA ALA A 26 -22.75 23.25 50.71
C ALA A 26 -23.45 23.89 51.94
N THR A 27 -22.66 24.46 52.88
CA THR A 27 -22.76 25.84 53.46
C THR A 27 -21.58 26.01 54.45
N GLN A 28 -20.53 26.81 54.19
CA GLN A 28 -20.36 28.25 54.48
C GLN A 28 -20.64 28.75 55.92
N GLY A 29 -19.63 29.32 56.57
CA GLY A 29 -19.75 30.66 57.19
C GLY A 29 -19.59 30.81 58.72
N GLY A 30 -18.67 31.70 59.11
CA GLY A 30 -18.65 32.46 60.38
C GLY A 30 -17.68 31.89 61.43
N THR A 31 -16.43 32.36 61.59
CA THR A 31 -15.95 33.68 62.05
C THR A 31 -16.52 34.12 63.40
N GLU A 32 -15.70 34.06 64.44
CA GLU A 32 -15.66 35.11 65.48
C GLU A 32 -14.28 35.11 66.16
N ALA A 33 -13.74 36.32 66.29
CA ALA A 33 -12.43 36.63 66.83
C ALA A 33 -12.52 36.86 68.35
N GLN A 34 -11.49 36.49 69.10
CA GLN A 34 -11.12 37.27 70.27
C GLN A 34 -9.62 37.21 70.55
N THR A 35 -9.02 38.38 70.45
CA THR A 35 -7.65 38.76 70.85
C THR A 35 -7.50 38.73 72.37
N ASP A 36 -6.34 38.28 72.84
CA ASP A 36 -5.61 38.93 73.94
C ASP A 36 -4.12 38.57 73.82
N GLY A 37 -3.28 39.61 73.82
CA GLY A 37 -1.83 39.51 73.75
C GLY A 37 -1.17 39.66 75.12
N ALA A 38 0.08 39.21 75.22
CA ALA A 38 1.13 39.88 75.97
C ALA A 38 2.52 39.28 75.63
N ASP A 39 3.43 40.21 75.32
CA ASP A 39 4.88 40.14 75.18
C ASP A 39 5.67 39.03 75.90
N ALA A 40 6.70 38.52 75.23
CA ALA A 40 8.09 38.57 75.74
C ALA A 40 9.15 38.30 74.64
N SER A 41 10.05 39.26 74.51
CA SER A 41 11.39 39.28 73.92
C SER A 41 12.07 37.98 73.44
N GLY A 42 12.53 38.01 72.19
CA GLY A 42 13.93 37.85 71.76
C GLY A 42 14.61 36.48 71.95
N ASP A 43 15.01 35.85 70.85
CA ASP A 43 16.42 35.73 70.50
C ASP A 43 16.56 35.32 69.02
N ASP A 44 17.60 35.85 68.39
CA ASP A 44 18.01 35.56 67.03
C ASP A 44 18.91 34.33 67.08
N SER A 45 18.42 33.17 66.61
CA SER A 45 19.27 32.04 66.31
C SER A 45 18.69 31.21 65.18
N THR A 46 19.35 31.30 64.03
CA THR A 46 19.34 30.33 62.94
C THR A 46 19.40 28.89 63.47
N THR A 47 18.33 28.14 63.32
CA THR A 47 18.32 26.68 63.45
C THR A 47 18.04 26.09 62.08
N ALA A 48 19.03 25.35 61.56
CA ALA A 48 18.81 24.33 60.56
C ALA A 48 17.68 23.41 61.02
N GLU A 49 16.76 23.10 60.10
CA GLU A 49 15.69 22.15 60.35
C GLU A 49 16.29 20.80 60.77
N ASP A 50 15.77 20.30 61.89
CA ASP A 50 16.14 19.04 62.53
C ASP A 50 15.75 17.86 61.60
N PRO A 51 16.49 16.74 61.53
CA PRO A 51 16.16 15.58 60.67
C PRO A 51 14.88 14.80 61.08
N GLY A 52 14.00 15.40 61.87
CA GLY A 52 12.99 14.71 62.67
C GLY A 52 11.56 14.67 62.13
N ASP A 53 11.28 15.23 60.95
CA ASP A 53 9.91 15.35 60.41
C ASP A 53 9.53 14.26 59.37
N PHE A 54 10.46 13.39 58.98
CA PHE A 54 10.19 12.27 58.07
C PHE A 54 10.03 10.94 58.84
N GLY A 55 9.27 10.00 58.27
CA GLY A 55 8.89 8.74 58.91
C GLY A 55 10.05 7.74 59.08
N PRO A 56 9.77 6.49 59.49
CA PRO A 56 10.79 5.45 59.46
C PRO A 56 11.24 5.16 58.02
N GLU A 57 12.57 5.08 57.81
CA GLU A 57 13.15 4.77 56.50
C GLU A 57 12.86 3.32 56.06
N GLN A 58 12.39 3.14 54.82
CA GLN A 58 12.34 1.86 54.12
C GLN A 58 13.54 1.73 53.18
N SER A 59 14.20 0.58 53.14
CA SER A 59 15.39 0.35 52.30
C SER A 59 15.07 -0.49 51.07
N PHE A 60 15.56 -0.06 49.90
CA PHE A 60 15.43 -0.72 48.61
C PHE A 60 16.80 -0.81 47.95
N GLU A 61 17.19 -2.01 47.53
CA GLU A 61 18.36 -2.23 46.69
C GLU A 61 17.96 -2.07 45.22
N MET A 62 18.66 -1.23 44.46
CA MET A 62 18.48 -1.07 43.01
C MET A 62 19.73 -1.56 42.28
N ARG A 63 19.55 -2.19 41.13
CA ARG A 63 20.65 -2.71 40.31
C ARG A 63 20.59 -2.15 38.90
N LEU A 64 21.75 -1.84 38.33
CA LEU A 64 21.85 -1.62 36.88
C LEU A 64 21.68 -2.96 36.17
N SER A 65 20.73 -3.01 35.24
CA SER A 65 20.63 -4.10 34.27
C SER A 65 21.16 -3.61 32.94
N ASP A 66 22.41 -3.96 32.65
CA ASP A 66 23.06 -3.70 31.36
C ASP A 66 23.00 -4.93 30.43
N ASP A 67 22.36 -6.01 30.88
CA ASP A 67 22.26 -7.25 30.11
C ASP A 67 21.43 -6.98 28.85
N VAL A 68 22.09 -7.07 27.70
CA VAL A 68 21.39 -7.04 26.40
C VAL A 68 20.55 -8.30 26.31
N PRO A 69 19.21 -8.20 26.15
CA PRO A 69 18.36 -9.35 25.95
C PRO A 69 18.84 -10.16 24.74
N PRO A 70 18.70 -11.50 24.77
CA PRO A 70 18.97 -12.28 23.58
C PRO A 70 18.04 -11.81 22.43
N PRO A 71 18.49 -11.88 21.16
CA PRO A 71 17.67 -11.50 20.03
C PRO A 71 16.34 -12.26 20.02
N LEU A 72 15.25 -11.56 19.71
CA LEU A 72 13.95 -12.14 19.48
C LEU A 72 13.98 -12.86 18.13
N VAL A 73 13.76 -14.17 18.14
CA VAL A 73 13.66 -14.98 16.92
C VAL A 73 12.21 -15.38 16.72
N LEU A 74 11.59 -14.82 15.68
CA LEU A 74 10.26 -15.19 15.23
C LEU A 74 10.40 -16.19 14.08
N GLU A 75 9.86 -17.39 14.27
CA GLU A 75 9.72 -18.40 13.23
C GLU A 75 8.25 -18.76 13.14
N MET A 76 7.59 -18.28 12.09
CA MET A 76 6.13 -18.27 11.98
C MET A 76 5.69 -18.91 10.68
N ASN A 77 4.69 -19.79 10.78
CA ASN A 77 3.96 -20.30 9.63
C ASN A 77 2.83 -19.32 9.22
N ARG A 78 2.06 -19.66 8.18
CA ARG A 78 0.99 -18.82 7.65
C ARG A 78 -0.09 -18.48 8.69
N GLU A 79 -0.50 -19.44 9.52
CA GLU A 79 -1.52 -19.25 10.55
C GLU A 79 -0.99 -18.34 11.68
N GLU A 80 0.27 -18.52 12.08
CA GLU A 80 0.93 -17.71 13.11
C GLU A 80 1.12 -16.26 12.64
N VAL A 81 1.49 -16.04 11.36
CA VAL A 81 1.54 -14.69 10.78
C VAL A 81 0.14 -14.06 10.74
N ALA A 82 -0.89 -14.81 10.35
CA ALA A 82 -2.26 -14.31 10.35
C ALA A 82 -2.76 -13.95 11.76
N GLU A 83 -2.43 -14.76 12.77
CA GLU A 83 -2.80 -14.50 14.17
C GLU A 83 -2.08 -13.26 14.72
N LEU A 84 -0.80 -13.11 14.40
CA LEU A 84 0.03 -12.01 14.90
C LEU A 84 -0.40 -10.65 14.35
N PHE A 85 -0.61 -10.57 13.04
CA PHE A 85 -0.95 -9.31 12.37
C PHE A 85 -2.45 -9.03 12.38
N GLY A 86 -3.28 -10.07 12.38
CA GLY A 86 -4.75 -9.96 12.46
C GLY A 86 -5.32 -8.97 11.46
N ASP A 87 -6.16 -8.06 11.95
CA ASP A 87 -6.81 -7.03 11.14
C ASP A 87 -5.84 -5.95 10.62
N ARG A 88 -4.60 -5.88 11.13
CA ARG A 88 -3.57 -4.91 10.70
C ARG A 88 -2.69 -5.41 9.56
N ALA A 89 -2.94 -6.63 9.07
CA ALA A 89 -2.16 -7.19 7.96
C ALA A 89 -2.32 -6.39 6.65
N ASP A 90 -3.36 -5.58 6.52
CA ASP A 90 -3.58 -4.68 5.38
C ASP A 90 -2.72 -3.40 5.46
N GLU A 91 -2.19 -3.07 6.63
CA GLU A 91 -1.24 -1.97 6.84
C GLU A 91 0.19 -2.35 6.42
N VAL A 92 0.51 -3.65 6.30
CA VAL A 92 1.87 -4.12 5.98
C VAL A 92 2.03 -4.29 4.47
N LEU A 93 2.76 -3.37 3.83
CA LEU A 93 3.14 -3.47 2.42
C LEU A 93 4.21 -4.54 2.22
N LEU A 94 3.94 -5.52 1.34
CA LEU A 94 4.92 -6.52 0.94
C LEU A 94 5.68 -6.09 -0.31
N LEU A 95 4.98 -5.71 -1.37
CA LEU A 95 5.59 -5.25 -2.62
C LEU A 95 4.62 -4.45 -3.49
N GLU A 96 5.17 -3.72 -4.46
CA GLU A 96 4.43 -3.15 -5.57
C GLU A 96 4.72 -3.94 -6.85
N LEU A 97 3.68 -4.55 -7.43
CA LEU A 97 3.79 -5.42 -8.59
C LEU A 97 3.58 -4.63 -9.88
N ASP A 98 4.51 -4.74 -10.83
CA ASP A 98 4.34 -4.21 -12.18
C ASP A 98 3.22 -4.99 -12.91
N SER A 99 2.16 -4.27 -13.30
CA SER A 99 1.01 -4.83 -14.00
C SER A 99 1.30 -5.28 -15.44
N THR A 100 2.46 -4.94 -16.01
CA THR A 100 2.82 -5.22 -17.41
C THR A 100 2.72 -6.69 -17.79
N VAL A 101 3.28 -7.60 -16.98
CA VAL A 101 3.26 -9.04 -17.29
C VAL A 101 1.84 -9.60 -17.12
N LEU A 102 1.14 -9.23 -16.05
CA LEU A 102 -0.23 -9.64 -15.79
C LEU A 102 -1.17 -9.24 -16.95
N LEU A 103 -1.03 -8.00 -17.45
CA LEU A 103 -1.81 -7.49 -18.59
C LEU A 103 -1.43 -8.21 -19.89
N THR A 104 -0.13 -8.43 -20.14
CA THR A 104 0.35 -9.18 -21.31
C THR A 104 -0.28 -10.57 -21.36
N GLU A 105 -0.17 -11.32 -20.27
CA GLU A 105 -0.70 -12.68 -20.19
C GLU A 105 -2.23 -12.71 -20.25
N THR A 106 -2.90 -11.74 -19.62
CA THR A 106 -4.35 -11.56 -19.73
C THR A 106 -4.78 -11.38 -21.19
N LEU A 107 -4.17 -10.44 -21.90
CA LEU A 107 -4.52 -10.15 -23.30
C LEU A 107 -4.17 -11.33 -24.22
N GLU A 108 -3.05 -12.01 -24.01
CA GLU A 108 -2.70 -13.20 -24.78
C GLU A 108 -3.65 -14.37 -24.52
N GLN A 109 -4.10 -14.59 -23.28
CA GLN A 109 -5.13 -15.59 -23.00
C GLN A 109 -6.43 -15.28 -23.74
N ILE A 110 -6.91 -14.03 -23.70
CA ILE A 110 -8.11 -13.59 -24.41
C ILE A 110 -7.94 -13.74 -25.93
N LYS A 111 -6.83 -13.24 -26.48
CA LYS A 111 -6.51 -13.27 -27.92
C LYS A 111 -6.50 -14.70 -28.49
N ASN A 112 -6.10 -15.67 -27.68
CA ASN A 112 -6.04 -17.08 -28.09
C ASN A 112 -7.30 -17.90 -27.71
N ALA A 113 -8.32 -17.27 -27.11
CA ALA A 113 -9.51 -17.98 -26.62
C ALA A 113 -10.34 -18.66 -27.73
N CYS A 114 -10.28 -18.15 -28.95
CA CYS A 114 -11.05 -18.66 -30.10
C CYS A 114 -10.17 -19.28 -31.19
N GLY A 115 -8.98 -19.78 -30.82
CA GLY A 115 -8.03 -20.40 -31.75
C GLY A 115 -6.99 -19.43 -32.31
N GLN A 116 -6.11 -19.95 -33.18
CA GLN A 116 -4.94 -19.23 -33.70
C GLN A 116 -4.94 -19.09 -35.24
N PHE A 117 -6.02 -19.51 -35.92
CA PHE A 117 -6.13 -19.46 -37.37
C PHE A 117 -6.15 -18.02 -37.93
N TRP A 118 -6.44 -17.02 -37.10
CA TRP A 118 -6.28 -15.60 -37.44
C TRP A 118 -4.84 -15.20 -37.85
N ARG A 119 -3.83 -16.02 -37.53
CA ARG A 119 -2.44 -15.85 -37.95
C ARG A 119 -2.19 -16.31 -39.39
N GLU A 120 -3.16 -16.94 -40.02
CA GLU A 120 -3.10 -17.31 -41.43
C GLU A 120 -3.46 -16.09 -42.30
N ASP A 121 -2.90 -16.03 -43.51
CA ASP A 121 -3.25 -14.99 -44.47
C ASP A 121 -4.58 -15.33 -45.16
N ASP A 122 -5.66 -15.24 -44.39
CA ASP A 122 -7.05 -15.50 -44.81
C ASP A 122 -7.96 -14.34 -44.37
N ALA A 123 -9.00 -14.08 -45.17
CA ALA A 123 -10.02 -13.10 -44.85
C ALA A 123 -11.02 -13.61 -43.79
N ASP A 124 -11.19 -14.93 -43.68
CA ASP A 124 -11.94 -15.58 -42.63
C ASP A 124 -10.97 -16.22 -41.62
N PRO A 125 -10.85 -15.67 -40.40
CA PRO A 125 -9.93 -16.19 -39.39
C PRO A 125 -10.38 -17.52 -38.74
N ASP A 126 -11.53 -18.09 -39.14
CA ASP A 126 -12.11 -19.36 -38.64
C ASP A 126 -12.10 -19.45 -37.11
N HIS A 127 -12.55 -18.38 -36.44
CA HIS A 127 -12.63 -18.33 -34.98
C HIS A 127 -13.57 -19.41 -34.46
N ASP A 128 -13.12 -20.18 -33.48
CA ASP A 128 -13.95 -21.14 -32.75
C ASP A 128 -13.66 -21.06 -31.25
N CYS A 129 -14.51 -20.31 -30.54
CA CYS A 129 -14.40 -20.15 -29.09
C CYS A 129 -14.79 -21.42 -28.32
N SER A 130 -15.32 -22.47 -28.97
CA SER A 130 -15.55 -23.75 -28.29
C SER A 130 -14.27 -24.54 -28.02
N LEU A 131 -13.14 -24.14 -28.62
CA LEU A 131 -11.86 -24.88 -28.54
C LEU A 131 -11.13 -24.73 -27.20
N THR A 132 -11.40 -23.67 -26.44
CA THR A 132 -10.68 -23.38 -25.19
C THR A 132 -11.64 -23.29 -23.99
N PRO A 133 -11.16 -23.55 -22.76
CA PRO A 133 -11.97 -23.35 -21.56
C PRO A 133 -12.49 -21.91 -21.42
N LEU A 134 -11.65 -20.91 -21.72
CA LEU A 134 -12.04 -19.50 -21.66
C LEU A 134 -13.13 -19.17 -22.69
N GLY A 135 -12.95 -19.55 -23.96
CA GLY A 135 -13.93 -19.27 -25.01
C GLY A 135 -15.29 -19.94 -24.77
N GLN A 136 -15.32 -21.10 -24.10
CA GLN A 136 -16.56 -21.77 -23.70
C GLN A 136 -17.37 -20.99 -22.65
N THR A 137 -16.75 -20.01 -21.98
CA THR A 137 -17.46 -19.13 -21.04
C THR A 137 -18.21 -17.99 -21.73
N PHE A 138 -17.90 -17.70 -23.01
CA PHE A 138 -18.50 -16.58 -23.72
C PHE A 138 -19.96 -16.87 -24.02
N MET A 139 -20.83 -15.91 -23.69
CA MET A 139 -22.27 -16.10 -23.80
C MET A 139 -22.96 -14.79 -24.18
N GLY A 140 -23.36 -14.68 -25.44
CA GLY A 140 -24.16 -13.58 -25.94
C GLY A 140 -25.66 -13.75 -25.66
N PRO A 141 -26.49 -12.82 -26.14
CA PRO A 141 -27.94 -12.80 -25.89
C PRO A 141 -28.69 -14.05 -26.37
N ASP A 142 -28.17 -14.76 -27.38
CA ASP A 142 -28.76 -16.00 -27.90
C ASP A 142 -28.24 -17.28 -27.21
N GLY A 143 -27.40 -17.12 -26.17
CA GLY A 143 -26.78 -18.21 -25.43
C GLY A 143 -25.58 -18.84 -26.13
N THR A 144 -25.05 -18.21 -27.19
CA THR A 144 -23.88 -18.67 -27.94
C THR A 144 -22.74 -17.67 -27.86
N TRP A 145 -21.50 -18.12 -28.06
CA TRP A 145 -20.34 -17.23 -28.04
C TRP A 145 -20.33 -16.26 -29.23
N GLN A 146 -20.97 -16.64 -30.36
CA GLN A 146 -20.97 -15.88 -31.60
C GLN A 146 -21.60 -14.48 -31.49
N THR A 147 -22.52 -14.31 -30.55
CA THR A 147 -23.22 -13.03 -30.30
C THR A 147 -22.73 -12.31 -29.05
N SER A 148 -21.61 -12.76 -28.47
CA SER A 148 -21.04 -12.19 -27.25
C SER A 148 -20.15 -10.97 -27.52
N ALA A 149 -20.09 -10.05 -26.57
CA ALA A 149 -19.14 -8.95 -26.59
C ALA A 149 -17.70 -9.45 -26.43
N GLU A 150 -17.49 -10.51 -25.65
CA GLU A 150 -16.21 -11.17 -25.46
C GLU A 150 -15.60 -11.65 -26.79
N TYR A 151 -16.39 -12.32 -27.62
CA TYR A 151 -15.95 -12.72 -28.97
C TYR A 151 -15.61 -11.50 -29.84
N SER A 152 -16.39 -10.44 -29.73
CA SER A 152 -16.16 -9.21 -30.49
C SER A 152 -14.83 -8.55 -30.09
N LEU A 153 -14.46 -8.57 -28.81
CA LEU A 153 -13.12 -8.15 -28.38
C LEU A 153 -12.02 -9.06 -28.94
N VAL A 154 -12.21 -10.40 -28.96
CA VAL A 154 -11.23 -11.30 -29.59
C VAL A 154 -10.99 -10.92 -31.05
N ARG A 155 -12.03 -10.53 -31.80
CA ARG A 155 -11.89 -10.06 -33.18
C ARG A 155 -11.06 -8.78 -33.28
N ILE A 156 -11.22 -7.83 -32.36
CA ILE A 156 -10.40 -6.61 -32.30
C ILE A 156 -8.93 -6.98 -32.06
N LEU A 157 -8.66 -7.84 -31.06
CA LEU A 157 -7.31 -8.27 -30.69
C LEU A 157 -6.60 -9.14 -31.75
N THR A 158 -7.38 -9.77 -32.63
CA THR A 158 -6.89 -10.68 -33.69
C THR A 158 -7.09 -10.11 -35.10
N MET A 159 -7.44 -8.83 -35.19
CA MET A 159 -7.57 -8.12 -36.46
C MET A 159 -6.21 -7.97 -37.12
N THR A 160 -6.07 -8.41 -38.37
CA THR A 160 -4.85 -8.33 -39.18
C THR A 160 -5.18 -7.67 -40.53
N PRO A 161 -4.19 -7.18 -41.29
CA PRO A 161 -4.47 -6.70 -42.64
C PRO A 161 -5.06 -7.77 -43.58
N ALA A 162 -4.93 -9.07 -43.29
CA ALA A 162 -5.55 -10.14 -44.06
C ALA A 162 -7.06 -10.29 -43.81
N ASN A 163 -7.51 -10.09 -42.56
CA ASN A 163 -8.89 -10.37 -42.12
C ASN A 163 -9.72 -9.13 -41.75
N VAL A 164 -9.15 -7.93 -41.91
CA VAL A 164 -9.81 -6.68 -41.57
C VAL A 164 -11.11 -6.48 -42.36
N VAL A 165 -12.16 -6.05 -41.67
CA VAL A 165 -13.45 -5.68 -42.27
C VAL A 165 -13.65 -4.17 -42.06
N VAL A 166 -13.70 -3.41 -43.16
CA VAL A 166 -13.83 -1.95 -43.12
C VAL A 166 -15.18 -1.44 -43.65
N ASP A 167 -16.10 -2.34 -43.98
CA ASP A 167 -17.48 -2.02 -44.36
C ASP A 167 -18.14 -1.13 -43.29
N GLY A 168 -18.70 0.02 -43.69
CA GLY A 168 -19.32 0.97 -42.76
C GLY A 168 -18.36 1.94 -42.05
N THR A 169 -17.05 1.89 -42.35
CA THR A 169 -16.07 2.89 -41.90
C THR A 169 -15.80 3.95 -42.97
N SER A 170 -14.97 4.96 -42.67
CA SER A 170 -14.45 5.89 -43.66
C SER A 170 -13.65 5.20 -44.80
N SER A 171 -13.13 3.98 -44.58
CA SER A 171 -12.29 3.24 -45.53
C SER A 171 -13.04 2.29 -46.48
N ASP A 172 -14.35 2.11 -46.30
CA ASP A 172 -15.20 1.18 -47.09
C ASP A 172 -15.06 1.40 -48.61
N GLY A 173 -15.23 2.65 -49.06
CA GLY A 173 -15.14 2.97 -50.48
C GLY A 173 -13.74 2.75 -51.09
N LEU A 174 -12.68 2.86 -50.29
CA LEU A 174 -11.31 2.59 -50.72
C LEU A 174 -11.07 1.09 -50.88
N GLN A 175 -11.57 0.26 -49.95
CA GLN A 175 -11.52 -1.19 -50.05
C GLN A 175 -12.19 -1.67 -51.34
N GLY A 176 -13.44 -1.23 -51.58
CA GLY A 176 -14.22 -1.66 -52.73
C GLY A 176 -13.50 -1.43 -54.06
N ILE A 177 -12.72 -0.36 -54.18
CA ILE A 177 -11.94 -0.07 -55.40
C ILE A 177 -10.62 -0.80 -55.45
N ALA A 178 -9.89 -0.85 -54.34
CA ALA A 178 -8.62 -1.57 -54.27
C ALA A 178 -8.80 -3.03 -54.65
N ASP A 179 -9.84 -3.68 -54.12
CA ASP A 179 -10.13 -5.09 -54.35
C ASP A 179 -10.71 -5.35 -55.75
N ALA A 180 -11.67 -4.53 -56.19
CA ALA A 180 -12.27 -4.69 -57.53
C ALA A 180 -11.25 -4.54 -58.67
N LEU A 181 -10.21 -3.73 -58.45
CA LEU A 181 -9.19 -3.44 -59.47
C LEU A 181 -7.85 -4.14 -59.20
N GLY A 182 -7.71 -4.87 -58.09
CA GLY A 182 -6.46 -5.51 -57.66
C GLY A 182 -5.32 -4.51 -57.45
N ILE A 183 -5.63 -3.27 -57.07
CA ILE A 183 -4.63 -2.21 -56.88
C ILE A 183 -3.76 -2.58 -55.68
N GLY A 184 -2.45 -2.58 -55.87
CA GLY A 184 -1.50 -2.87 -54.80
C GLY A 184 -1.57 -4.31 -54.26
N GLY A 185 -2.30 -5.22 -54.90
CA GLY A 185 -2.56 -6.57 -54.37
C GLY A 185 -3.86 -6.68 -53.57
N GLY A 186 -4.68 -5.62 -53.53
CA GLY A 186 -5.91 -5.54 -52.72
C GLY A 186 -5.72 -4.64 -51.49
N TYR A 187 -6.83 -4.32 -50.82
CA TYR A 187 -6.84 -3.42 -49.65
C TYR A 187 -5.93 -3.92 -48.52
N GLY A 188 -5.97 -5.23 -48.22
CA GLY A 188 -5.15 -5.82 -47.15
C GLY A 188 -3.64 -5.66 -47.38
N GLN A 189 -3.17 -5.70 -48.63
CA GLN A 189 -1.76 -5.43 -48.93
C GLN A 189 -1.42 -3.95 -48.78
N ILE A 190 -2.30 -3.05 -49.24
CA ILE A 190 -2.11 -1.59 -49.06
C ILE A 190 -2.06 -1.25 -47.56
N LEU A 191 -2.93 -1.84 -46.75
CA LEU A 191 -2.96 -1.64 -45.30
C LEU A 191 -1.68 -2.18 -44.64
N SER A 192 -1.24 -3.38 -45.01
CA SER A 192 0.03 -3.96 -44.54
C SER A 192 1.23 -3.06 -44.84
N ASP A 193 1.34 -2.56 -46.08
CA ASP A 193 2.39 -1.62 -46.47
C ASP A 193 2.29 -0.30 -45.67
N ALA A 194 1.07 0.23 -45.54
CA ALA A 194 0.80 1.51 -44.88
C ALA A 194 1.14 1.46 -43.39
N LEU A 195 0.77 0.40 -42.69
CA LEU A 195 1.09 0.19 -41.27
C LEU A 195 2.54 -0.25 -41.06
N GLY A 196 3.15 -0.90 -42.05
CA GLY A 196 4.51 -1.42 -41.96
C GLY A 196 4.61 -2.74 -41.18
N ILE A 197 3.53 -3.51 -41.16
CA ILE A 197 3.41 -4.82 -40.50
C ILE A 197 3.10 -5.91 -41.54
N ALA A 198 3.32 -7.18 -41.22
CA ALA A 198 2.89 -8.26 -42.13
C ALA A 198 1.36 -8.37 -42.20
N ARG A 199 0.85 -8.97 -43.28
CA ARG A 199 -0.60 -9.19 -43.44
C ARG A 199 -1.23 -10.06 -42.35
N THR A 200 -0.41 -10.84 -41.64
CA THR A 200 -0.82 -11.75 -40.57
C THR A 200 -0.52 -11.21 -39.17
N ASP A 201 0.12 -10.05 -39.06
CA ASP A 201 0.39 -9.41 -37.78
C ASP A 201 -0.86 -8.65 -37.31
N SER A 202 -1.06 -8.56 -35.99
CA SER A 202 -2.20 -7.81 -35.46
C SER A 202 -2.06 -6.32 -35.75
N VAL A 203 -3.15 -5.68 -36.17
CA VAL A 203 -3.21 -4.26 -36.51
C VAL A 203 -2.90 -3.39 -35.29
N VAL A 204 -3.35 -3.79 -34.11
CA VAL A 204 -2.88 -3.24 -32.84
C VAL A 204 -2.07 -4.33 -32.14
N SER A 205 -0.85 -4.01 -31.73
CA SER A 205 0.05 -4.96 -31.08
C SER A 205 -0.38 -5.21 -29.64
N THR A 206 -0.05 -6.39 -29.11
CA THR A 206 -0.27 -6.69 -27.69
C THR A 206 0.52 -5.70 -26.82
N ASP A 207 1.76 -5.38 -27.19
CA ASP A 207 2.62 -4.43 -26.45
C ASP A 207 2.00 -3.03 -26.39
N GLY A 208 1.49 -2.51 -27.52
CA GLY A 208 0.83 -1.22 -27.61
C GLY A 208 -0.42 -1.16 -26.73
N LEU A 209 -1.22 -2.23 -26.72
CA LEU A 209 -2.39 -2.36 -25.84
C LEU A 209 -1.99 -2.49 -24.36
N VAL A 210 -0.95 -3.24 -24.01
CA VAL A 210 -0.48 -3.38 -22.62
C VAL A 210 -0.08 -2.01 -22.06
N VAL A 211 0.66 -1.20 -22.83
CA VAL A 211 0.98 0.18 -22.43
C VAL A 211 -0.30 1.00 -22.26
N ALA A 212 -1.23 0.92 -23.21
CA ALA A 212 -2.48 1.67 -23.15
C ALA A 212 -3.36 1.28 -21.94
N PHE A 213 -3.52 -0.02 -21.65
CA PHE A 213 -4.25 -0.50 -20.48
C PHE A 213 -3.51 -0.14 -19.19
N ARG A 214 -2.19 -0.28 -19.13
CA ARG A 214 -1.41 0.10 -17.95
C ARG A 214 -1.58 1.58 -17.61
N GLU A 215 -1.46 2.47 -18.59
CA GLU A 215 -1.52 3.91 -18.35
C GLU A 215 -2.96 4.41 -18.14
N ASN A 216 -3.90 3.96 -18.98
CA ASN A 216 -5.23 4.58 -19.07
C ASN A 216 -6.32 3.82 -18.30
N PHE A 217 -6.13 2.53 -18.05
CA PHE A 217 -7.06 1.70 -17.27
C PHE A 217 -6.55 1.42 -15.86
N VAL A 218 -5.32 0.91 -15.71
CA VAL A 218 -4.74 0.67 -14.37
C VAL A 218 -4.33 2.00 -13.72
N GLY A 219 -3.56 2.83 -14.43
CA GLY A 219 -2.99 4.07 -13.91
C GLY A 219 -4.00 5.17 -13.57
N THR A 220 -5.26 5.07 -14.03
CA THR A 220 -6.32 6.03 -13.69
C THR A 220 -7.22 5.56 -12.55
N HIS A 221 -6.99 4.35 -12.03
CA HIS A 221 -7.72 3.83 -10.89
C HIS A 221 -7.36 4.63 -9.62
N PRO A 222 -8.33 5.11 -8.81
CA PRO A 222 -8.05 5.98 -7.66
C PRO A 222 -7.12 5.40 -6.58
N ASN A 223 -7.07 4.08 -6.45
CA ASN A 223 -6.21 3.36 -5.50
C ASN A 223 -4.86 2.92 -6.09
N ILE A 224 -4.49 3.42 -7.27
CA ILE A 224 -3.21 3.13 -7.93
C ILE A 224 -2.30 4.37 -7.86
N GLY A 225 -1.03 4.14 -7.54
CA GLY A 225 0.00 5.17 -7.54
C GLY A 225 0.46 5.59 -8.94
N ASN A 226 1.40 6.53 -9.02
CA ASN A 226 1.84 7.12 -10.30
C ASN A 226 2.47 6.12 -11.30
N ASP A 227 2.92 4.96 -10.84
CA ASP A 227 3.65 3.99 -11.65
C ASP A 227 2.78 2.83 -12.18
N ALA A 228 1.45 2.90 -12.00
CA ALA A 228 0.51 1.84 -12.40
C ALA A 228 0.84 0.45 -11.82
N ALA A 229 1.51 0.44 -10.66
CA ALA A 229 1.86 -0.76 -9.93
C ALA A 229 0.73 -1.16 -8.97
N LEU A 230 0.53 -2.47 -8.82
CA LEU A 230 -0.44 -3.04 -7.89
C LEU A 230 0.24 -3.25 -6.54
N THR A 231 -0.12 -2.46 -5.54
CA THR A 231 0.25 -2.68 -4.13
C THR A 231 -0.30 -4.02 -3.64
N ILE A 232 0.60 -4.86 -3.12
CA ILE A 232 0.30 -6.16 -2.49
C ILE A 232 0.70 -6.08 -1.01
N THR A 233 -0.28 -6.29 -0.14
CA THR A 233 -0.13 -6.26 1.33
C THR A 233 -0.03 -7.66 1.90
N LEU A 234 0.31 -7.77 3.19
CA LEU A 234 0.32 -9.04 3.89
C LEU A 234 -1.09 -9.65 3.95
N ALA A 235 -2.14 -8.83 4.11
CA ALA A 235 -3.52 -9.28 4.04
C ALA A 235 -3.86 -9.93 2.68
N ASP A 236 -3.36 -9.36 1.57
CA ASP A 236 -3.56 -9.95 0.25
C ASP A 236 -2.89 -11.32 0.16
N ALA A 237 -1.64 -11.47 0.60
CA ALA A 237 -0.95 -12.76 0.59
C ALA A 237 -1.60 -13.81 1.52
N LEU A 238 -2.07 -13.39 2.70
CA LEU A 238 -2.74 -14.26 3.67
C LEU A 238 -4.14 -14.71 3.22
N SER A 239 -4.81 -13.91 2.38
CA SER A 239 -6.15 -14.19 1.87
C SER A 239 -6.16 -14.82 0.47
N ASP A 240 -5.00 -15.31 -0.01
CA ASP A 240 -4.84 -15.82 -1.38
C ASP A 240 -5.34 -14.82 -2.43
N LEU A 241 -4.98 -13.55 -2.25
CA LEU A 241 -5.30 -12.39 -3.09
C LEU A 241 -6.78 -12.01 -3.15
N ALA A 242 -7.65 -12.60 -2.33
CA ALA A 242 -9.09 -12.32 -2.35
C ALA A 242 -9.43 -10.84 -2.08
N THR A 243 -8.65 -10.17 -1.22
CA THR A 243 -8.83 -8.76 -0.87
C THR A 243 -8.49 -7.77 -1.98
N LEU A 244 -7.89 -8.23 -3.09
CA LEU A 244 -7.60 -7.35 -4.23
C LEU A 244 -8.87 -6.76 -4.85
N ALA A 245 -10.01 -7.48 -4.81
CA ALA A 245 -11.27 -6.95 -5.34
C ALA A 245 -11.82 -5.78 -4.51
N ASP A 246 -11.53 -5.73 -3.21
CA ASP A 246 -11.95 -4.62 -2.35
C ASP A 246 -11.14 -3.36 -2.68
N ARG A 247 -9.84 -3.50 -2.96
CA ARG A 247 -8.95 -2.38 -3.29
C ARG A 247 -9.06 -1.94 -4.76
N TYR A 248 -9.17 -2.88 -5.68
CA TYR A 248 -9.09 -2.62 -7.13
C TYR A 248 -10.42 -2.85 -7.87
N GLY A 249 -11.53 -2.96 -7.13
CA GLY A 249 -12.88 -2.92 -7.67
C GLY A 249 -13.35 -1.52 -8.09
N PRO A 250 -14.61 -1.35 -8.49
CA PRO A 250 -15.15 -0.05 -8.92
C PRO A 250 -15.02 1.04 -7.84
N VAL A 251 -14.48 2.20 -8.22
CA VAL A 251 -14.35 3.37 -7.34
C VAL A 251 -14.72 4.64 -8.12
N GLY A 252 -15.73 5.37 -7.64
CA GLY A 252 -16.25 6.54 -8.35
C GLY A 252 -16.81 6.13 -9.72
N ASP A 253 -16.37 6.83 -10.77
CA ASP A 253 -16.76 6.54 -12.16
C ASP A 253 -15.83 5.49 -12.83
N HIS A 254 -14.73 5.11 -12.17
CA HIS A 254 -13.81 4.10 -12.66
C HIS A 254 -14.42 2.70 -12.46
N PRO A 255 -14.42 1.82 -13.49
CA PRO A 255 -15.10 0.51 -13.42
C PRO A 255 -14.41 -0.52 -12.53
N GLY A 256 -13.19 -0.22 -12.07
CA GLY A 256 -12.33 -1.15 -11.35
C GLY A 256 -11.42 -1.92 -12.31
N ILE A 257 -10.26 -2.34 -11.82
CA ILE A 257 -9.34 -3.22 -12.53
C ILE A 257 -9.81 -4.68 -12.41
N ILE A 258 -10.40 -5.01 -11.25
CA ILE A 258 -10.95 -6.34 -10.93
C ILE A 258 -12.46 -6.22 -10.79
N ASP A 259 -13.21 -7.03 -11.53
CA ASP A 259 -14.68 -7.08 -11.42
C ASP A 259 -15.09 -7.85 -10.13
N PRO A 260 -15.78 -7.22 -9.18
CA PRO A 260 -16.11 -7.80 -7.88
C PRO A 260 -17.19 -8.89 -7.95
N SER A 261 -17.80 -9.14 -9.12
CA SER A 261 -18.69 -10.28 -9.32
C SER A 261 -17.95 -11.63 -9.29
N PHE A 262 -16.62 -11.60 -9.29
CA PHE A 262 -15.74 -12.74 -9.10
C PHE A 262 -14.70 -12.41 -8.02
N ILE A 263 -14.57 -13.27 -7.03
CA ILE A 263 -13.55 -13.09 -5.99
C ILE A 263 -12.22 -13.57 -6.58
N PRO A 264 -11.21 -12.69 -6.72
CA PRO A 264 -9.90 -13.08 -7.22
C PRO A 264 -9.28 -14.12 -6.28
N HIS A 265 -8.45 -14.99 -6.83
CA HIS A 265 -7.81 -16.05 -6.06
C HIS A 265 -6.44 -16.39 -6.62
N GLY A 266 -5.42 -16.39 -5.79
CA GLY A 266 -4.07 -16.82 -6.15
C GLY A 266 -3.31 -17.21 -4.90
N GLU A 267 -2.90 -18.47 -4.80
CA GLU A 267 -2.10 -18.94 -3.67
C GLU A 267 -0.71 -18.30 -3.75
N VAL A 268 -0.35 -17.55 -2.70
CA VAL A 268 0.97 -16.92 -2.58
C VAL A 268 1.84 -17.69 -1.58
N LEU A 269 1.25 -18.04 -0.44
CA LEU A 269 1.88 -18.71 0.69
C LEU A 269 1.50 -20.18 0.66
N ALA A 270 2.43 -21.04 0.23
CA ALA A 270 2.21 -22.48 0.13
C ALA A 270 2.07 -23.13 1.53
N PRO A 271 1.62 -24.39 1.64
CA PRO A 271 1.42 -25.04 2.95
C PRO A 271 2.69 -25.14 3.79
N GLU A 272 3.87 -25.16 3.18
CA GLU A 272 5.18 -25.16 3.83
C GLU A 272 5.75 -23.75 4.09
N PHE A 273 4.94 -22.70 3.93
CA PHE A 273 5.36 -21.32 4.16
C PHE A 273 5.93 -21.13 5.56
N GLN A 274 7.08 -20.47 5.62
CA GLN A 274 7.72 -20.04 6.85
C GLN A 274 8.35 -18.66 6.67
N MET A 275 7.97 -17.75 7.57
CA MET A 275 8.62 -16.46 7.78
C MET A 275 9.53 -16.57 8.99
N ARG A 276 10.80 -16.22 8.81
CA ARG A 276 11.75 -16.07 9.92
C ARG A 276 12.24 -14.62 9.98
N ALA A 277 12.11 -14.01 11.13
CA ALA A 277 12.62 -12.66 11.43
C ALA A 277 13.36 -12.65 12.76
N VAL A 278 14.49 -11.94 12.82
CA VAL A 278 15.28 -11.75 14.03
C VAL A 278 15.36 -10.27 14.33
N ALA A 279 14.94 -9.87 15.53
CA ALA A 279 15.06 -8.52 16.04
C ALA A 279 15.96 -8.46 17.27
N ASP A 280 16.70 -7.36 17.40
CA ASP A 280 17.39 -7.01 18.63
C ASP A 280 16.43 -6.17 19.50
N SER A 281 16.35 -6.49 20.80
CA SER A 281 15.48 -5.72 21.69
C SER A 281 16.23 -4.55 22.32
N ASN A 282 15.66 -3.37 22.19
CA ASN A 282 16.12 -2.14 22.84
C ASN A 282 15.47 -1.91 24.20
N LEU A 283 14.53 -2.77 24.61
CA LEU A 283 13.92 -2.71 25.94
C LEU A 283 14.91 -3.19 27.02
N ARG A 284 15.01 -2.42 28.10
CA ARG A 284 15.72 -2.79 29.33
C ARG A 284 14.79 -2.68 30.51
N THR A 285 14.79 -3.71 31.36
CA THR A 285 14.09 -3.65 32.64
C THR A 285 15.00 -3.00 33.67
N CYS A 286 14.53 -1.90 34.24
CA CYS A 286 15.21 -1.14 35.28
C CYS A 286 14.52 -1.36 36.62
N ASP A 287 15.32 -1.41 37.68
CA ASP A 287 14.82 -1.29 39.04
C ASP A 287 14.33 0.15 39.23
N GLY A 288 13.16 0.31 39.85
CA GLY A 288 12.58 1.60 40.19
C GLY A 288 12.04 1.62 41.61
N VAL A 289 11.72 2.82 42.08
CA VAL A 289 11.07 3.03 43.37
C VAL A 289 9.83 3.88 43.18
N ASP A 290 8.72 3.34 43.64
CA ASP A 290 7.50 4.07 43.99
C ASP A 290 7.60 4.40 45.49
N ALA A 291 7.53 5.67 45.86
CA ALA A 291 7.73 6.10 47.24
C ALA A 291 6.64 5.59 48.20
N ASP A 292 5.42 5.38 47.71
CA ASP A 292 4.28 4.98 48.54
C ASP A 292 4.03 3.45 48.51
N GLN A 293 4.47 2.75 47.45
CA GLN A 293 4.34 1.28 47.34
C GLN A 293 5.66 0.50 47.49
N GLY A 294 6.81 1.16 47.31
CA GLY A 294 8.14 0.59 47.44
C GLY A 294 8.81 0.21 46.12
N LYS A 295 9.61 -0.87 46.11
CA LYS A 295 10.36 -1.27 44.92
C LYS A 295 9.43 -1.75 43.81
N GLY A 296 9.65 -1.24 42.60
CA GLY A 296 8.99 -1.67 41.36
C GLY A 296 9.97 -1.88 40.23
N TYR A 297 9.44 -2.23 39.06
CA TYR A 297 10.19 -2.45 37.83
C TYR A 297 9.56 -1.70 36.67
N ILE A 298 10.40 -1.11 35.83
CA ILE A 298 9.98 -0.40 34.63
C ILE A 298 10.80 -0.90 33.44
N SER A 299 10.13 -1.21 32.33
CA SER A 299 10.79 -1.38 31.04
C SER A 299 10.89 -0.03 30.34
N VAL A 300 12.06 0.28 29.80
CA VAL A 300 12.32 1.51 29.04
C VAL A 300 13.09 1.19 27.76
N VAL A 301 12.93 2.03 26.76
CA VAL A 301 13.78 1.98 25.56
C VAL A 301 15.16 2.53 25.92
N ALA A 302 16.16 1.68 25.81
CA ALA A 302 17.57 2.01 25.97
C ALA A 302 18.29 1.61 24.68
N ASP A 303 17.91 2.29 23.61
CA ASP A 303 18.54 2.16 22.32
C ASP A 303 19.77 3.07 22.23
N VAL A 304 20.93 2.48 21.98
CA VAL A 304 22.22 3.16 21.79
C VAL A 304 22.87 2.83 20.45
N THR A 305 22.20 2.06 19.59
CA THR A 305 22.75 1.54 18.33
C THR A 305 21.72 1.72 17.22
N GLY A 306 21.93 2.71 16.35
CA GLY A 306 21.03 2.98 15.23
C GLY A 306 21.02 1.89 14.14
N PRO A 307 20.31 2.11 13.02
CA PRO A 307 20.13 3.43 12.39
C PRO A 307 18.94 4.23 12.89
N ASP A 308 17.84 3.58 13.22
CA ASP A 308 16.67 4.20 13.82
C ASP A 308 16.89 4.25 15.32
N PHE A 309 16.48 5.35 15.94
CA PHE A 309 16.59 5.49 17.38
C PHE A 309 15.19 5.53 17.97
N GLU A 310 15.00 4.91 19.14
CA GLU A 310 13.74 4.88 19.92
C GLU A 310 12.73 3.77 19.58
N ASP A 311 13.07 2.81 18.73
CA ASP A 311 12.27 1.61 18.50
C ASP A 311 12.50 0.54 19.59
N GLU A 312 11.48 -0.24 19.92
CA GLU A 312 11.58 -1.29 20.94
C GLU A 312 12.25 -2.57 20.41
N LEU A 313 12.02 -2.88 19.13
CA LEU A 313 12.61 -3.99 18.38
C LEU A 313 13.25 -3.49 17.08
N GLU A 314 14.55 -3.65 16.99
CA GLU A 314 15.32 -3.32 15.80
C GLU A 314 15.34 -4.52 14.85
N PHE A 315 14.67 -4.37 13.69
CA PHE A 315 14.65 -5.37 12.62
C PHE A 315 15.65 -5.05 11.51
N HIS A 316 16.35 -6.09 11.04
CA HIS A 316 17.21 -6.02 9.86
C HIS A 316 16.73 -7.00 8.79
N PHE A 317 15.73 -6.60 8.02
CA PHE A 317 15.13 -7.39 6.95
C PHE A 317 16.05 -7.52 5.72
N ASP A 318 17.00 -6.60 5.58
CA ASP A 318 18.03 -6.60 4.54
C ASP A 318 19.13 -7.67 4.78
N ASP A 319 19.33 -8.12 6.02
CA ASP A 319 20.27 -9.18 6.36
C ASP A 319 19.63 -10.57 6.13
N PRO A 320 20.13 -11.37 5.16
CA PRO A 320 19.59 -12.69 4.86
C PRO A 320 19.80 -13.73 5.99
N GLU A 321 20.69 -13.49 6.95
CA GLU A 321 20.83 -14.34 8.14
C GLU A 321 19.78 -14.00 9.22
N ARG A 322 19.22 -12.79 9.19
CA ARG A 322 18.21 -12.30 10.14
C ARG A 322 16.79 -12.37 9.61
N PHE A 323 16.60 -12.31 8.30
CA PHE A 323 15.29 -12.46 7.68
C PHE A 323 15.28 -13.42 6.49
N SER A 324 14.25 -14.28 6.43
CA SER A 324 13.99 -15.15 5.28
C SER A 324 12.51 -15.48 5.14
N LEU A 325 12.03 -15.49 3.90
CA LEU A 325 10.77 -16.12 3.51
C LEU A 325 11.03 -17.40 2.72
N THR A 326 10.36 -18.48 3.10
CA THR A 326 10.41 -19.76 2.40
C THR A 326 9.00 -20.32 2.22
N GLY A 327 8.82 -21.25 1.27
CA GLY A 327 7.51 -21.82 0.98
C GLY A 327 6.55 -20.84 0.30
N LEU A 328 7.08 -19.91 -0.49
CA LEU A 328 6.28 -19.14 -1.46
C LEU A 328 6.03 -20.00 -2.70
N VAL A 329 4.86 -19.83 -3.32
CA VAL A 329 4.55 -20.49 -4.60
C VAL A 329 5.61 -20.11 -5.64
N ALA A 330 6.15 -21.11 -6.35
CA ALA A 330 7.31 -20.90 -7.21
C ALA A 330 7.03 -19.96 -8.40
N ASN A 331 5.86 -20.12 -9.04
CA ASN A 331 5.37 -19.27 -10.12
C ASN A 331 3.93 -18.88 -9.78
N PRO A 332 3.73 -17.85 -8.95
CA PRO A 332 2.39 -17.42 -8.55
C PRO A 332 1.53 -17.07 -9.77
N THR A 333 0.26 -17.43 -9.67
CA THR A 333 -0.78 -17.09 -10.65
C THR A 333 -1.97 -16.49 -9.92
N VAL A 334 -2.83 -15.79 -10.65
CA VAL A 334 -4.07 -15.23 -10.13
C VAL A 334 -5.23 -15.56 -11.06
N ASP A 335 -6.32 -16.02 -10.47
CA ASP A 335 -7.64 -16.06 -11.07
C ASP A 335 -8.28 -14.70 -10.86
N LEU A 336 -8.79 -14.08 -11.92
CA LEU A 336 -9.43 -12.77 -11.82
C LEU A 336 -10.52 -12.63 -12.88
N ARG A 337 -11.36 -11.60 -12.70
CA ARG A 337 -12.32 -11.20 -13.73
C ARG A 337 -11.96 -9.82 -14.25
N PHE A 338 -11.60 -9.77 -15.52
CA PHE A 338 -11.25 -8.56 -16.26
C PHE A 338 -12.45 -8.08 -17.05
N ALA A 339 -12.92 -6.87 -16.77
CA ALA A 339 -14.08 -6.29 -17.43
C ALA A 339 -13.75 -4.91 -18.01
N GLY A 340 -14.40 -4.57 -19.12
CA GLY A 340 -14.24 -3.28 -19.78
C GLY A 340 -15.56 -2.78 -20.31
N ASN A 341 -15.68 -1.45 -20.35
CA ASN A 341 -16.89 -0.77 -20.77
C ASN A 341 -16.67 0.00 -22.07
N GLU A 342 -17.62 -0.16 -22.97
CA GLU A 342 -17.74 0.61 -24.21
C GLU A 342 -18.23 2.05 -23.90
N HIS A 343 -17.94 2.97 -24.80
CA HIS A 343 -18.64 4.24 -24.92
C HIS A 343 -19.96 4.02 -25.68
N PRO A 344 -21.12 4.54 -25.22
CA PRO A 344 -22.43 4.17 -25.77
C PRO A 344 -22.76 4.72 -27.17
N VAL A 345 -21.80 5.33 -27.87
CA VAL A 345 -21.99 5.99 -29.15
C VAL A 345 -20.74 5.81 -29.99
N PHE A 346 -20.93 5.57 -31.28
CA PHE A 346 -19.83 5.56 -32.25
C PHE A 346 -18.96 6.83 -32.17
N VAL A 347 -17.66 6.62 -32.03
CA VAL A 347 -16.60 7.63 -31.93
C VAL A 347 -15.96 7.81 -33.31
N PRO A 348 -16.30 8.89 -34.05
CA PRO A 348 -15.73 9.13 -35.37
C PRO A 348 -14.29 9.63 -35.27
N SER A 349 -13.51 9.40 -36.33
CA SER A 349 -12.21 10.06 -36.49
C SER A 349 -12.37 11.58 -36.57
N CYS A 350 -11.35 12.30 -36.11
CA CYS A 350 -11.26 13.73 -36.31
C CYS A 350 -10.78 14.00 -37.74
N LEU A 351 -11.68 14.52 -38.58
CA LEU A 351 -11.43 14.75 -40.00
C LEU A 351 -10.89 16.17 -40.27
N GLY A 352 -9.87 16.24 -41.14
CA GLY A 352 -9.47 17.46 -41.83
C GLY A 352 -8.37 18.29 -41.14
N ASP A 353 -7.88 19.29 -41.87
CA ASP A 353 -6.77 20.16 -41.47
C ASP A 353 -7.18 21.65 -41.60
N PRO A 354 -6.92 22.55 -40.63
CA PRO A 354 -6.40 22.39 -39.25
C PRO A 354 -7.51 22.69 -38.23
N PRO A 355 -8.14 21.65 -37.68
CA PRO A 355 -7.99 21.47 -36.22
C PRO A 355 -7.56 20.05 -35.80
N CYS A 356 -7.75 19.02 -36.62
CA CYS A 356 -7.59 17.63 -36.16
C CYS A 356 -6.14 17.14 -36.06
N GLN A 357 -5.17 17.84 -36.65
CA GLN A 357 -3.76 17.55 -36.42
C GLN A 357 -3.35 17.79 -34.96
N ASP A 358 -4.07 18.66 -34.24
CA ASP A 358 -3.86 18.91 -32.81
C ASP A 358 -4.69 17.95 -31.92
N ASN A 359 -5.40 16.97 -32.49
CA ASN A 359 -6.21 15.99 -31.74
C ASN A 359 -5.34 14.92 -31.08
N GLU A 360 -4.95 15.19 -29.84
CA GLU A 360 -4.07 14.33 -29.04
C GLU A 360 -4.64 14.12 -27.62
N PRO A 361 -4.15 13.09 -26.88
CA PRO A 361 -4.43 12.94 -25.47
C PRO A 361 -4.21 14.27 -24.70
N GLY A 362 -5.22 14.70 -23.93
CA GLY A 362 -5.19 15.96 -23.19
C GLY A 362 -5.51 17.23 -24.01
N ASN A 363 -5.63 17.13 -25.34
CA ASN A 363 -6.04 18.22 -26.22
C ASN A 363 -7.13 17.78 -27.24
N PRO A 364 -8.30 17.30 -26.77
CA PRO A 364 -9.33 16.77 -27.65
C PRO A 364 -9.95 17.86 -28.54
N GLN A 365 -10.08 17.54 -29.82
CA GLN A 365 -10.68 18.40 -30.82
C GLN A 365 -12.16 18.03 -31.03
N GLY A 366 -13.02 18.65 -30.22
CA GLY A 366 -14.47 18.46 -30.26
C GLY A 366 -15.00 17.41 -29.28
N ASN A 367 -16.31 17.43 -29.06
CA ASN A 367 -16.97 16.64 -28.01
C ASN A 367 -17.09 15.15 -28.32
N LEU A 368 -16.83 14.73 -29.56
CA LEU A 368 -16.85 13.33 -29.99
C LEU A 368 -15.43 12.80 -30.24
N SER A 369 -14.39 13.55 -29.88
CA SER A 369 -13.01 13.06 -29.96
C SER A 369 -12.81 11.92 -28.98
N VAL A 370 -12.13 10.86 -29.43
CA VAL A 370 -11.72 9.75 -28.56
C VAL A 370 -10.92 10.23 -27.34
N TRP A 371 -10.11 11.28 -27.50
CA TRP A 371 -9.30 11.84 -26.42
C TRP A 371 -10.10 12.67 -25.40
N GLY A 372 -11.39 12.89 -25.66
CA GLY A 372 -12.33 13.51 -24.72
C GLY A 372 -13.12 12.49 -23.90
N LEU A 373 -12.94 11.19 -24.17
CA LEU A 373 -13.57 10.11 -23.41
C LEU A 373 -12.83 9.86 -22.09
N ASP A 374 -13.50 9.18 -21.16
CA ASP A 374 -12.81 8.67 -19.98
C ASP A 374 -11.72 7.67 -20.40
N PRO A 375 -10.48 7.77 -19.87
CA PRO A 375 -9.34 6.98 -20.38
C PRO A 375 -9.49 5.46 -20.26
N TRP A 376 -10.34 4.99 -19.33
CA TRP A 376 -10.61 3.57 -19.10
C TRP A 376 -11.66 2.97 -20.05
N LYS A 377 -12.19 3.74 -21.01
CA LYS A 377 -13.12 3.24 -22.03
C LYS A 377 -12.40 2.43 -23.11
N LEU A 378 -13.06 1.41 -23.65
CA LEU A 378 -12.50 0.53 -24.67
C LEU A 378 -12.00 1.32 -25.89
N GLU A 379 -12.75 2.31 -26.35
CA GLU A 379 -12.39 3.12 -27.52
C GLU A 379 -11.12 3.93 -27.26
N TYR A 380 -10.98 4.48 -26.04
CA TYR A 380 -9.78 5.20 -25.65
C TYR A 380 -8.57 4.26 -25.61
N THR A 381 -8.69 3.09 -24.97
CA THR A 381 -7.56 2.15 -24.83
C THR A 381 -7.14 1.56 -26.16
N VAL A 382 -8.08 1.25 -27.07
CA VAL A 382 -7.77 0.78 -28.43
C VAL A 382 -7.08 1.86 -29.25
N ALA A 383 -7.58 3.11 -29.23
CA ALA A 383 -6.95 4.22 -29.94
C ALA A 383 -5.57 4.56 -29.38
N ALA A 384 -5.40 4.53 -28.05
CA ALA A 384 -4.12 4.72 -27.39
C ALA A 384 -3.13 3.61 -27.76
N GLY A 385 -3.58 2.35 -27.79
CA GLY A 385 -2.75 1.22 -28.23
C GLY A 385 -2.28 1.36 -29.67
N ALA A 386 -3.19 1.70 -30.59
CA ALA A 386 -2.84 1.98 -31.98
C ALA A 386 -1.91 3.20 -32.11
N ARG A 387 -2.11 4.24 -31.30
CA ARG A 387 -1.22 5.39 -31.27
C ARG A 387 0.18 4.98 -30.82
N ASN A 388 0.32 4.13 -29.80
CA ASN A 388 1.63 3.64 -29.34
C ASN A 388 2.40 2.90 -30.45
N ASP A 389 1.69 2.11 -31.27
CA ASP A 389 2.31 1.39 -32.40
C ASP A 389 2.72 2.33 -33.55
N TYR A 390 1.95 3.38 -33.80
CA TYR A 390 2.05 4.18 -35.03
C TYR A 390 2.39 5.66 -34.82
N LEU A 391 2.75 6.09 -33.61
CA LEU A 391 3.02 7.50 -33.29
C LEU A 391 4.11 8.09 -34.18
N ASP A 392 5.17 7.32 -34.44
CA ASP A 392 6.31 7.74 -35.28
C ASP A 392 6.16 7.29 -36.75
N ARG A 393 4.98 6.81 -37.15
CA ARG A 393 4.80 6.21 -38.47
C ARG A 393 4.95 7.25 -39.58
N SER A 394 5.83 6.97 -40.53
CA SER A 394 5.98 7.73 -41.77
C SER A 394 6.06 6.78 -42.95
N PHE A 395 5.27 7.04 -44.00
CA PHE A 395 5.14 6.17 -45.16
C PHE A 395 4.78 6.93 -46.44
N TYR A 396 5.31 6.46 -47.56
CA TYR A 396 4.90 6.86 -48.89
C TYR A 396 4.61 5.59 -49.71
N GLY A 397 3.34 5.36 -50.01
CA GLY A 397 2.87 4.30 -50.89
C GLY A 397 2.39 4.88 -52.20
N SER A 398 2.74 4.26 -53.32
CA SER A 398 2.36 4.71 -54.66
C SER A 398 1.88 3.51 -55.48
N TYR A 399 0.59 3.47 -55.75
CA TYR A 399 -0.12 2.37 -56.37
C TYR A 399 -0.70 2.77 -57.74
N ALA A 400 -1.23 1.79 -58.47
CA ALA A 400 -1.84 2.00 -59.80
C ALA A 400 -0.95 2.83 -60.75
N LEU A 401 0.31 2.41 -60.93
CA LEU A 401 1.32 3.11 -61.76
C LEU A 401 1.61 4.56 -61.32
N GLY A 402 1.46 4.85 -60.03
CA GLY A 402 1.73 6.16 -59.44
C GLY A 402 0.59 7.16 -59.53
N THR A 403 -0.60 6.69 -59.87
CA THR A 403 -1.80 7.54 -59.92
C THR A 403 -2.48 7.66 -58.57
N THR A 404 -2.37 6.65 -57.70
CA THR A 404 -2.94 6.65 -56.34
C THR A 404 -1.84 6.60 -55.31
N LYS A 405 -1.91 7.41 -54.25
CA LYS A 405 -0.91 7.43 -53.18
C LYS A 405 -1.53 7.37 -51.79
N VAL A 406 -0.81 6.73 -50.89
CA VAL A 406 -1.05 6.75 -49.44
C VAL A 406 0.14 7.46 -48.80
N LEU A 407 -0.14 8.53 -48.06
CA LEU A 407 0.85 9.43 -47.49
C LEU A 407 0.66 9.44 -45.97
N ILE A 408 1.64 8.94 -45.21
CA ILE A 408 1.63 9.02 -43.75
C ILE A 408 2.82 9.88 -43.31
N GLY A 409 2.56 10.97 -42.59
CA GLY A 409 3.59 11.91 -42.15
C GLY A 409 4.45 12.46 -43.29
N GLN A 410 3.83 12.73 -44.44
CA GLN A 410 4.48 13.34 -45.61
C GLN A 410 3.99 14.78 -45.83
N ASP A 411 4.66 15.51 -46.71
CA ASP A 411 4.24 16.84 -47.19
C ASP A 411 4.07 17.90 -46.08
N GLY A 412 4.78 17.74 -44.96
CA GLY A 412 4.72 18.64 -43.81
C GLY A 412 3.72 18.22 -42.74
N ASN A 413 2.96 17.15 -42.95
CA ASN A 413 2.07 16.57 -41.96
C ASN A 413 2.86 15.82 -40.86
N PRO A 414 2.32 15.77 -39.62
CA PRO A 414 2.97 15.04 -38.54
C PRO A 414 2.99 13.52 -38.79
N PRO A 415 3.94 12.77 -38.19
CA PRO A 415 3.89 11.32 -38.17
C PRO A 415 2.53 10.76 -37.74
N GLY A 416 2.13 9.62 -38.30
CA GLY A 416 0.82 9.01 -38.09
C GLY A 416 -0.36 9.68 -38.79
N TRP A 417 -0.22 10.90 -39.32
CA TRP A 417 -1.26 11.56 -40.09
C TRP A 417 -1.35 11.00 -41.51
N VAL A 418 -2.47 10.38 -41.86
CA VAL A 418 -2.72 9.76 -43.16
C VAL A 418 -3.50 10.69 -44.08
N ALA A 419 -3.05 10.78 -45.33
CA ALA A 419 -3.75 11.41 -46.43
C ALA A 419 -3.71 10.51 -47.68
N TYR A 420 -4.78 10.54 -48.45
CA TYR A 420 -4.92 9.78 -49.68
C TYR A 420 -4.95 10.73 -50.88
N ASP A 421 -4.11 10.46 -51.89
CA ASP A 421 -4.14 11.15 -53.19
C ASP A 421 -4.70 10.18 -54.22
N VAL A 422 -6.02 10.25 -54.45
CA VAL A 422 -6.73 9.41 -55.42
C VAL A 422 -7.31 10.31 -56.51
N PRO A 423 -7.02 10.08 -57.81
CA PRO A 423 -7.52 10.93 -58.87
C PRO A 423 -9.05 10.97 -58.90
N PHE A 424 -9.63 12.16 -58.99
CA PHE A 424 -11.09 12.37 -59.01
C PHE A 424 -11.85 11.84 -57.79
N ASP A 425 -11.16 11.59 -56.66
CA ASP A 425 -11.74 11.04 -55.43
C ASP A 425 -12.53 9.75 -55.67
N VAL A 426 -12.11 8.95 -56.65
CA VAL A 426 -12.78 7.68 -56.96
C VAL A 426 -12.66 6.77 -55.74
N GLY A 427 -13.79 6.29 -55.23
CA GLY A 427 -13.85 5.46 -54.02
C GLY A 427 -14.05 6.25 -52.74
N ASN A 428 -14.23 7.58 -52.86
CA ASN A 428 -14.47 8.46 -51.72
C ASN A 428 -13.46 8.18 -50.59
N PRO A 429 -12.14 8.34 -50.86
CA PRO A 429 -11.12 8.04 -49.86
C PRO A 429 -11.38 8.85 -48.58
N PRO A 430 -10.97 8.32 -47.41
CA PRO A 430 -11.10 9.05 -46.16
C PRO A 430 -10.50 10.45 -46.25
N GLU A 431 -11.14 11.42 -45.59
CA GLU A 431 -10.51 12.72 -45.36
C GLU A 431 -9.23 12.54 -44.51
N PRO A 432 -8.25 13.47 -44.61
CA PRO A 432 -7.03 13.35 -43.83
C PRO A 432 -7.33 13.29 -42.32
N GLN A 433 -6.70 12.33 -41.64
CA GLN A 433 -6.94 11.99 -40.23
C GLN A 433 -5.74 11.22 -39.67
N TYR A 434 -5.75 10.90 -38.37
CA TYR A 434 -4.72 10.02 -37.79
C TYR A 434 -5.02 8.53 -38.04
N VAL A 435 -3.96 7.74 -38.28
CA VAL A 435 -4.06 6.29 -38.52
C VAL A 435 -4.72 5.56 -37.34
N TRP A 436 -4.39 5.93 -36.10
CA TRP A 436 -4.98 5.30 -34.90
C TRP A 436 -6.48 5.56 -34.74
N GLU A 437 -6.99 6.69 -35.24
CA GLU A 437 -8.43 6.99 -35.25
C GLU A 437 -9.15 6.19 -36.34
N THR A 438 -8.49 6.01 -37.49
CA THR A 438 -8.99 5.11 -38.54
C THR A 438 -9.08 3.67 -38.02
N ILE A 439 -8.06 3.21 -37.29
CA ILE A 439 -8.04 1.88 -36.66
C ILE A 439 -9.17 1.75 -35.63
N LEU A 440 -9.44 2.81 -34.85
CA LEU A 440 -10.56 2.82 -33.90
C LEU A 440 -11.92 2.66 -34.61
N GLU A 441 -12.18 3.35 -35.72
CA GLU A 441 -13.43 3.16 -36.49
C GLU A 441 -13.62 1.71 -36.92
N VAL A 442 -12.55 1.09 -37.42
CA VAL A 442 -12.55 -0.32 -37.83
C VAL A 442 -12.78 -1.23 -36.62
N ALA A 443 -12.14 -0.94 -35.49
CA ALA A 443 -12.33 -1.71 -34.26
C ALA A 443 -13.77 -1.63 -33.73
N GLN A 444 -14.42 -0.46 -33.79
CA GLN A 444 -15.84 -0.31 -33.44
C GLN A 444 -16.74 -1.11 -34.39
N VAL A 445 -16.47 -1.10 -35.69
CA VAL A 445 -17.20 -1.98 -36.62
C VAL A 445 -16.97 -3.46 -36.28
N ALA A 446 -15.75 -3.86 -35.93
CA ALA A 446 -15.47 -5.22 -35.49
C ALA A 446 -16.16 -5.57 -34.15
N LEU A 447 -16.39 -4.58 -33.29
CA LEU A 447 -17.16 -4.74 -32.04
C LEU A 447 -18.64 -5.00 -32.34
N HIS A 448 -19.23 -4.19 -33.23
CA HIS A 448 -20.69 -4.15 -33.41
C HIS A 448 -21.22 -5.03 -34.54
N ALA A 449 -20.45 -5.25 -35.60
CA ALA A 449 -20.86 -6.03 -36.76
C ALA A 449 -20.10 -7.37 -36.80
N THR A 450 -20.73 -8.42 -36.26
CA THR A 450 -20.19 -9.78 -36.31
C THR A 450 -20.75 -10.54 -37.51
N PRO A 451 -20.05 -11.60 -37.99
CA PRO A 451 -20.61 -12.48 -39.03
C PRO A 451 -21.95 -13.14 -38.64
N TYR A 452 -22.32 -13.10 -37.37
CA TYR A 452 -23.46 -13.80 -36.79
C TYR A 452 -24.58 -12.86 -36.33
N GLY A 453 -24.34 -11.55 -36.27
CA GLY A 453 -25.33 -10.57 -35.85
C GLY A 453 -24.73 -9.20 -35.53
N ASN A 454 -25.57 -8.29 -35.05
CA ASN A 454 -25.16 -6.97 -34.62
C ASN A 454 -25.31 -6.81 -33.10
N ILE A 455 -24.30 -6.23 -32.47
CA ILE A 455 -24.36 -5.70 -31.10
C ILE A 455 -24.65 -4.20 -31.23
N LEU A 456 -25.61 -3.68 -30.47
CA LEU A 456 -25.91 -2.25 -30.53
C LEU A 456 -24.80 -1.45 -29.84
N GLU A 457 -24.59 -0.21 -30.30
CA GLU A 457 -23.73 0.77 -29.62
C GLU A 457 -24.14 0.90 -28.15
N GLY A 458 -23.18 0.74 -27.24
CA GLY A 458 -23.35 0.71 -25.78
C GLY A 458 -23.67 -0.66 -25.17
N ASP A 459 -23.92 -1.69 -25.98
CA ASP A 459 -24.16 -3.06 -25.52
C ASP A 459 -22.91 -3.96 -25.61
N GLY A 460 -21.76 -3.44 -26.04
CA GLY A 460 -20.48 -4.13 -26.22
C GLY A 460 -19.58 -4.20 -24.99
N ASN A 461 -20.13 -4.03 -23.78
CA ASN A 461 -19.38 -4.26 -22.54
C ASN A 461 -19.02 -5.75 -22.41
N PHE A 462 -17.79 -6.06 -21.99
CA PHE A 462 -17.27 -7.43 -21.93
C PHE A 462 -16.75 -7.77 -20.53
N ALA A 463 -16.74 -9.06 -20.18
CA ALA A 463 -16.07 -9.53 -18.98
C ALA A 463 -15.51 -10.95 -19.15
N PHE A 464 -14.21 -11.10 -18.90
CA PHE A 464 -13.50 -12.38 -18.96
C PHE A 464 -13.18 -12.86 -17.55
N THR A 465 -13.62 -14.07 -17.20
CA THR A 465 -13.10 -14.76 -16.02
C THR A 465 -11.91 -15.60 -16.45
N LEU A 466 -10.73 -15.17 -16.02
CA LEU A 466 -9.42 -15.72 -16.38
C LEU A 466 -8.90 -16.54 -15.21
N PHE A 467 -8.25 -17.65 -15.53
CA PHE A 467 -7.69 -18.56 -14.54
C PHE A 467 -6.20 -18.73 -14.79
N ASP A 468 -5.45 -18.95 -13.71
CA ASP A 468 -4.03 -19.23 -13.75
C ASP A 468 -3.21 -18.16 -14.50
N VAL A 469 -3.58 -16.88 -14.39
CA VAL A 469 -2.83 -15.79 -15.06
C VAL A 469 -1.51 -15.56 -14.33
N PRO A 470 -0.34 -15.70 -14.99
CA PRO A 470 0.93 -15.43 -14.34
C PRO A 470 1.05 -13.97 -13.90
N VAL A 471 1.52 -13.75 -12.67
CA VAL A 471 1.71 -12.39 -12.13
C VAL A 471 3.05 -11.75 -12.54
N GLY A 472 3.97 -12.55 -13.10
CA GLY A 472 5.23 -12.06 -13.66
C GLY A 472 6.44 -11.99 -12.72
N ILE A 473 6.32 -12.53 -11.51
CA ILE A 473 7.42 -12.69 -10.56
C ILE A 473 7.44 -14.13 -10.02
N THR A 474 8.61 -14.67 -9.74
CA THR A 474 8.75 -15.98 -9.06
C THR A 474 8.68 -15.84 -7.54
N GLY A 475 8.36 -16.91 -6.82
CA GLY A 475 8.38 -16.91 -5.35
C GLY A 475 9.76 -16.53 -4.78
N ALA A 476 10.86 -16.91 -5.46
CA ALA A 476 12.20 -16.55 -5.05
C ALA A 476 12.49 -15.05 -5.23
N GLU A 477 12.04 -14.46 -6.34
CA GLU A 477 12.14 -13.01 -6.56
C GLU A 477 11.25 -12.24 -5.59
N ALA A 478 10.04 -12.73 -5.29
CA ALA A 478 9.15 -12.12 -4.30
C ALA A 478 9.78 -12.11 -2.90
N ALA A 479 10.39 -13.21 -2.46
CA ALA A 479 11.08 -13.28 -1.17
C ALA A 479 12.18 -12.21 -1.00
N GLU A 480 12.87 -11.87 -2.08
CA GLU A 480 13.89 -10.81 -2.08
C GLU A 480 13.29 -9.42 -2.25
N ALA A 481 12.24 -9.29 -3.07
CA ALA A 481 11.57 -8.02 -3.34
C ALA A 481 10.87 -7.43 -2.10
N VAL A 482 10.41 -8.26 -1.16
CA VAL A 482 9.73 -7.76 0.06
C VAL A 482 10.67 -7.12 1.08
N ARG A 483 11.96 -7.48 1.08
CA ARG A 483 12.94 -7.05 2.09
C ARG A 483 13.00 -5.52 2.26
N PRO A 484 13.19 -4.72 1.18
CA PRO A 484 13.25 -3.27 1.32
C PRO A 484 11.96 -2.68 1.88
N TYR A 485 10.79 -3.17 1.46
CA TYR A 485 9.50 -2.66 1.97
C TYR A 485 9.32 -2.95 3.46
N LEU A 486 9.68 -4.17 3.91
CA LEU A 486 9.63 -4.50 5.33
C LEU A 486 10.64 -3.69 6.14
N GLN A 487 11.84 -3.42 5.59
CA GLN A 487 12.83 -2.57 6.23
C GLN A 487 12.35 -1.13 6.41
N GLU A 488 11.68 -0.56 5.42
CA GLU A 488 11.09 0.78 5.51
C GLU A 488 9.94 0.86 6.54
N GLN A 489 9.38 -0.29 6.92
CA GLN A 489 8.29 -0.42 7.89
C GLN A 489 8.75 -1.05 9.21
N SER A 490 10.06 -1.13 9.49
CA SER A 490 10.60 -1.82 10.68
C SER A 490 9.99 -1.32 12.00
N SER A 491 9.90 0.01 12.20
CA SER A 491 9.33 0.60 13.41
C SER A 491 7.84 0.31 13.56
N LEU A 492 7.10 0.29 12.45
CA LEU A 492 5.68 -0.09 12.44
C LEU A 492 5.52 -1.55 12.90
N LEU A 493 6.38 -2.44 12.38
CA LEU A 493 6.37 -3.85 12.75
C LEU A 493 6.80 -4.08 14.21
N SER A 494 7.73 -3.27 14.74
CA SER A 494 8.07 -3.27 16.18
C SER A 494 6.85 -2.97 17.05
N ASP A 495 6.14 -1.88 16.75
CA ASP A 495 4.93 -1.47 17.47
C ASP A 495 3.84 -2.56 17.44
N PHE A 496 3.66 -3.22 16.29
CA PHE A 496 2.62 -4.26 16.15
C PHE A 496 2.89 -5.46 17.06
N LEU A 497 4.17 -5.82 17.20
CA LEU A 497 4.58 -7.02 17.93
C LEU A 497 4.57 -6.83 19.45
N LEU A 498 5.01 -5.66 19.93
CA LEU A 498 5.08 -5.40 21.36
C LEU A 498 3.86 -4.67 21.91
N GLY A 499 3.18 -3.90 21.06
CA GLY A 499 2.13 -2.97 21.48
C GLY A 499 2.62 -2.03 22.58
N ASP A 500 1.68 -1.57 23.41
CA ASP A 500 1.98 -0.74 24.57
C ASP A 500 2.62 -1.58 25.70
N TYR A 501 3.93 -1.79 25.60
CA TYR A 501 4.71 -2.54 26.59
C TYR A 501 4.65 -1.89 27.98
N LYS A 502 4.35 -0.59 28.07
CA LYS A 502 4.29 0.18 29.33
C LYS A 502 3.14 -0.25 30.22
N LYS A 503 2.14 -0.95 29.69
CA LYS A 503 1.06 -1.57 30.49
C LYS A 503 1.56 -2.58 31.52
N ASN A 504 2.79 -3.07 31.36
CA ASN A 504 3.43 -3.98 32.31
C ASN A 504 4.41 -3.28 33.26
N ASN A 505 4.55 -1.95 33.18
CA ASN A 505 5.41 -1.17 34.06
C ASN A 505 4.73 -0.91 35.41
N ASP A 506 5.50 -0.98 36.49
CA ASP A 506 5.07 -0.43 37.79
C ASP A 506 5.12 1.10 37.76
N ARG A 507 4.31 1.77 38.59
CA ARG A 507 4.21 3.24 38.68
C ARG A 507 5.32 3.83 39.54
N VAL A 508 6.57 3.58 39.16
CA VAL A 508 7.74 4.08 39.89
C VAL A 508 7.87 5.60 39.73
N ASP A 509 8.34 6.30 40.77
CA ASP A 509 8.65 7.74 40.72
C ASP A 509 9.99 8.02 40.03
N PHE A 510 10.92 7.08 40.18
CA PHE A 510 12.21 7.12 39.50
C PHE A 510 12.82 5.72 39.37
N TYR A 511 13.75 5.58 38.44
CA TYR A 511 14.44 4.33 38.15
C TYR A 511 15.94 4.53 37.91
N TRP A 512 16.70 3.45 38.02
CA TRP A 512 18.16 3.45 37.93
C TRP A 512 18.62 2.81 36.62
N ARG A 513 19.30 3.59 35.77
CA ARG A 513 19.86 3.11 34.50
C ARG A 513 21.12 3.88 34.08
N ARG A 514 21.85 3.34 33.10
CA ARG A 514 22.90 4.09 32.40
C ARG A 514 22.31 5.00 31.33
N GLY A 515 22.89 6.18 31.19
CA GLY A 515 22.65 7.04 30.04
C GLY A 515 23.47 6.61 28.81
N ASP A 516 23.23 7.29 27.69
CA ASP A 516 23.96 7.09 26.42
C ASP A 516 25.49 7.25 26.54
N ASP A 517 25.96 8.00 27.55
CA ASP A 517 27.38 8.20 27.84
C ASP A 517 28.03 7.04 28.63
N GLY A 518 27.23 6.03 29.02
CA GLY A 518 27.64 4.88 29.82
C GLY A 518 27.70 5.14 31.34
N GLU A 519 27.43 6.37 31.78
CA GLU A 519 27.40 6.72 33.20
C GLU A 519 26.01 6.45 33.79
N PRO A 520 25.90 6.06 35.07
CA PRO A 520 24.62 5.74 35.66
C PRO A 520 23.96 6.94 36.34
N TYR A 521 22.65 7.07 36.13
CA TYR A 521 21.82 8.17 36.64
C TYR A 521 20.51 7.64 37.21
N LEU A 522 19.96 8.35 38.20
CA LEU A 522 18.56 8.20 38.56
C LEU A 522 17.75 9.03 37.58
N PHE A 523 16.83 8.38 36.89
CA PHE A 523 15.89 8.99 35.97
C PHE A 523 14.56 9.15 36.70
N PHE A 524 14.11 10.39 36.86
CA PHE A 524 12.78 10.67 37.36
C PHE A 524 11.76 10.39 36.25
N THR A 525 10.70 9.67 36.59
CA THR A 525 9.66 9.24 35.65
C THR A 525 9.07 10.43 34.90
N SER A 526 9.01 10.33 33.57
CA SER A 526 8.45 11.35 32.70
C SER A 526 7.05 10.97 32.18
N ALA A 527 6.47 11.82 31.33
CA ALA A 527 5.18 11.50 30.72
C ALA A 527 5.30 10.35 29.71
N SER A 528 6.44 10.21 29.02
CA SER A 528 6.65 9.13 28.05
C SER A 528 6.83 7.75 28.69
N ASP A 529 7.15 7.67 29.98
CA ASP A 529 7.23 6.39 30.70
C ASP A 529 5.87 5.77 31.04
N LEU A 530 4.81 6.59 31.02
CA LEU A 530 3.46 6.18 31.41
C LEU A 530 2.74 5.45 30.27
N VAL A 531 1.77 4.62 30.66
CA VAL A 531 0.80 4.00 29.75
C VAL A 531 0.14 5.08 28.92
N GLU A 532 -0.08 4.81 27.63
CA GLU A 532 -0.62 5.81 26.71
C GLU A 532 -1.98 6.35 27.20
N GLY A 533 -2.08 7.69 27.29
CA GLY A 533 -3.28 8.40 27.74
C GLY A 533 -3.39 8.60 29.25
N GLU A 534 -2.46 8.07 30.06
CA GLU A 534 -2.43 8.38 31.49
C GLU A 534 -1.95 9.83 31.76
N PRO A 535 -2.59 10.54 32.70
CA PRO A 535 -2.20 11.90 33.04
C PRO A 535 -0.91 11.91 33.86
N TYR A 536 0.05 12.74 33.45
CA TYR A 536 1.25 13.02 34.23
C TYR A 536 0.92 13.92 35.44
N ALA A 537 1.02 13.36 36.65
CA ALA A 537 0.52 14.01 37.88
C ALA A 537 1.60 14.77 38.70
N TYR A 538 2.89 14.65 38.34
CA TYR A 538 3.98 15.27 39.09
C TYR A 538 4.02 16.79 38.91
N ALA A 539 3.74 17.53 39.97
CA ALA A 539 3.76 19.00 39.96
C ALA A 539 5.18 19.60 39.97
N SER A 540 6.17 18.85 40.48
CA SER A 540 7.56 19.30 40.60
C SER A 540 8.50 18.11 40.38
N PRO A 541 8.63 17.63 39.12
CA PRO A 541 9.45 16.46 38.82
C PRO A 541 10.94 16.74 39.08
N GLY A 542 11.65 15.68 39.46
CA GLY A 542 13.09 15.69 39.70
C GLY A 542 13.50 15.58 41.16
N PHE A 543 14.78 15.83 41.41
CA PHE A 543 15.41 15.66 42.73
C PHE A 543 15.91 17.01 43.27
N PHE A 544 15.69 17.26 44.57
CA PHE A 544 15.93 18.55 45.22
C PHE A 544 16.80 18.42 46.47
N ARG A 545 17.55 19.47 46.82
CA ARG A 545 18.34 19.53 48.07
C ARG A 545 17.51 19.84 49.32
N GLN A 546 16.29 20.33 49.16
CA GLN A 546 15.40 20.73 50.25
C GLN A 546 13.96 20.27 49.96
N SER A 547 13.16 20.13 51.02
CA SER A 547 11.77 19.64 50.98
C SER A 547 10.75 20.63 50.41
N ASP A 548 11.15 21.88 50.13
CA ASP A 548 10.29 22.91 49.52
C ASP A 548 10.12 22.73 48.00
N LEU A 549 10.92 21.85 47.39
CA LEU A 549 10.91 21.49 45.97
C LEU A 549 10.99 22.70 45.01
N THR A 550 11.64 23.78 45.45
CA THR A 550 11.80 24.97 44.62
C THR A 550 12.87 24.77 43.54
N ALA A 551 12.72 25.43 42.40
CA ALA A 551 13.64 25.28 41.26
C ALA A 551 15.11 25.58 41.63
N ASP A 552 15.36 26.55 42.52
CA ASP A 552 16.70 26.90 43.00
C ASP A 552 17.38 25.76 43.80
N HIS A 553 16.59 24.81 44.31
CA HIS A 553 17.07 23.64 45.04
C HIS A 553 17.13 22.36 44.20
N ARG A 554 16.69 22.40 42.93
CA ARG A 554 16.77 21.25 42.03
C ARG A 554 18.23 20.89 41.76
N VAL A 555 18.54 19.60 41.80
CA VAL A 555 19.86 19.03 41.52
C VAL A 555 19.88 18.06 40.35
N SER A 556 18.71 17.60 39.92
CA SER A 556 18.56 16.93 38.65
C SER A 556 18.57 17.93 37.49
N SER A 557 18.82 17.41 36.29
CA SER A 557 18.73 18.19 35.05
C SER A 557 18.15 17.33 33.93
N THR A 558 17.33 17.93 33.09
CA THR A 558 16.94 17.32 31.80
C THR A 558 18.04 17.42 30.75
N GLU A 559 18.90 18.43 30.85
CA GLU A 559 20.02 18.68 29.94
C GLU A 559 21.35 18.25 30.58
N ILE A 560 21.90 17.12 30.13
CA ILE A 560 23.25 16.65 30.51
C ILE A 560 24.09 16.49 29.24
N PRO A 561 25.28 17.13 29.15
CA PRO A 561 26.12 17.02 27.97
C PRO A 561 26.51 15.56 27.68
N GLY A 562 26.22 15.08 26.47
CA GLY A 562 26.51 13.71 26.05
C GLY A 562 25.32 12.75 26.11
N LEU A 563 24.21 13.15 26.74
CA LEU A 563 22.95 12.40 26.72
C LEU A 563 21.99 12.99 25.68
N ARG A 564 21.32 12.12 24.90
CA ARG A 564 20.27 12.54 23.95
C ARG A 564 18.93 12.76 24.62
N ASP A 565 18.65 11.99 25.67
CA ASP A 565 17.46 12.14 26.50
C ASP A 565 17.43 13.56 27.10
N THR A 566 16.39 14.32 26.72
CA THR A 566 16.11 15.66 27.25
C THR A 566 14.75 15.75 27.94
N GLU A 567 14.08 14.60 28.13
CA GLU A 567 12.74 14.53 28.71
C GLU A 567 12.80 14.28 30.24
N HIS A 568 13.65 13.36 30.67
CA HIS A 568 13.71 12.93 32.07
C HIS A 568 14.58 13.86 32.92
N GLU A 569 14.16 14.14 34.15
CA GLU A 569 15.04 14.75 35.15
C GLU A 569 16.06 13.72 35.63
N LYS A 570 17.35 13.99 35.40
CA LYS A 570 18.44 13.03 35.64
C LYS A 570 19.36 13.49 36.77
N LEU A 571 19.65 12.59 37.71
CA LEU A 571 20.60 12.83 38.81
C LEU A 571 21.78 11.86 38.74
N ALA A 572 22.98 12.41 38.57
CA ALA A 572 24.21 11.63 38.74
C ALA A 572 24.43 11.36 40.23
N VAL A 573 24.58 10.08 40.60
CA VAL A 573 24.80 9.68 42.00
C VAL A 573 26.30 9.43 42.21
N PRO A 574 27.03 10.34 42.90
CA PRO A 574 28.43 10.11 43.21
C PRO A 574 28.59 8.95 44.21
N GLU A 575 29.80 8.38 44.27
CA GLU A 575 30.15 7.43 45.32
C GLU A 575 29.97 8.05 46.72
N GLY A 576 29.45 7.26 47.66
CA GLY A 576 29.11 7.69 49.01
C GLY A 576 27.62 7.92 49.20
N GLU A 577 27.28 8.84 50.11
CA GLU A 577 25.90 9.15 50.48
C GLU A 577 25.43 10.43 49.80
N THR A 578 24.27 10.36 49.15
CA THR A 578 23.55 11.49 48.55
C THR A 578 22.15 11.57 49.16
N VAL A 579 21.75 12.75 49.65
CA VAL A 579 20.41 12.98 50.21
C VAL A 579 19.67 13.97 49.33
N VAL A 580 18.47 13.58 48.88
CA VAL A 580 17.58 14.39 48.06
C VAL A 580 16.13 14.28 48.53
N TYR A 581 15.32 15.22 48.06
CA TYR A 581 13.88 15.28 48.29
C TYR A 581 13.18 15.28 46.94
N PHE A 582 12.00 14.66 46.87
CA PHE A 582 11.17 14.58 45.67
C PHE A 582 9.70 14.42 46.08
N ALA A 583 8.77 14.59 45.14
CA ALA A 583 7.35 14.33 45.35
C ALA A 583 6.89 13.12 44.51
N ASP A 584 6.00 12.31 45.07
CA ASP A 584 5.29 11.26 44.32
C ASP A 584 4.22 11.85 43.38
N ASP A 585 3.54 10.98 42.65
CA ASP A 585 2.43 11.33 41.76
C ASP A 585 1.17 11.82 42.51
N GLY A 586 1.09 11.54 43.82
CA GLY A 586 0.10 12.08 44.76
C GLY A 586 0.44 13.48 45.31
N GLY A 587 1.66 13.96 45.08
CA GLY A 587 2.18 15.24 45.56
C GLY A 587 2.71 15.21 47.01
N LEU A 588 2.89 14.03 47.61
CA LEU A 588 3.51 13.88 48.93
C LEU A 588 5.04 13.96 48.79
N VAL A 589 5.68 14.70 49.69
CA VAL A 589 7.13 14.92 49.66
C VAL A 589 7.84 13.87 50.51
N TYR A 590 8.87 13.24 49.93
CA TYR A 590 9.70 12.23 50.57
C TYR A 590 11.15 12.66 50.67
N ARG A 591 11.87 12.06 51.62
CA ARG A 591 13.32 12.14 51.71
C ARG A 591 13.95 10.83 51.25
N ALA A 592 14.77 10.88 50.19
CA ALA A 592 15.60 9.76 49.75
C ALA A 592 17.05 9.94 50.20
N ARG A 593 17.57 8.98 50.97
CA ARG A 593 18.99 8.82 51.26
C ARG A 593 19.54 7.68 50.41
N ILE A 594 20.40 8.02 49.46
CA ILE A 594 20.96 7.11 48.46
C ILE A 594 22.41 6.82 48.83
N VAL A 595 22.78 5.54 48.87
CA VAL A 595 24.13 5.07 49.18
C VAL A 595 24.67 4.31 47.97
N ARG A 596 25.81 4.76 47.44
CA ARG A 596 26.52 4.10 46.34
C ARG A 596 27.92 3.71 46.78
N ASP A 597 28.21 2.42 46.77
CA ASP A 597 29.56 1.91 47.02
C ASP A 597 30.48 2.14 45.83
N ALA A 598 31.78 2.30 46.11
CA ALA A 598 32.78 2.60 45.09
C ALA A 598 32.90 1.47 44.06
N GLY A 599 32.75 1.79 42.78
CA GLY A 599 32.73 0.83 41.67
C GLY A 599 31.55 -0.16 41.69
N SER A 600 30.48 0.12 42.45
CA SER A 600 29.26 -0.69 42.47
C SER A 600 28.26 -0.25 41.40
N ASP A 601 27.62 -1.23 40.78
CA ASP A 601 26.44 -1.08 39.91
C ASP A 601 25.13 -1.20 40.69
N GLU A 602 25.21 -1.37 42.01
CA GLU A 602 24.09 -1.42 42.95
C GLU A 602 24.00 -0.11 43.76
N LEU A 603 22.77 0.31 44.05
CA LEU A 603 22.43 1.41 44.96
C LEU A 603 21.57 0.89 46.11
N GLU A 604 21.80 1.41 47.31
CA GLU A 604 20.84 1.28 48.41
C GLU A 604 20.09 2.62 48.59
N ILE A 605 18.77 2.59 48.48
CA ILE A 605 17.91 3.76 48.63
C ILE A 605 17.05 3.60 49.86
N HIS A 606 17.09 4.62 50.72
CA HIS A 606 16.28 4.70 51.92
C HIS A 606 15.26 5.84 51.78
N ILE A 607 13.97 5.53 51.82
CA ILE A 607 12.87 6.50 51.69
C ILE A 607 12.14 6.67 53.02
N ALA A 608 11.90 7.91 53.44
CA ALA A 608 11.20 8.29 54.67
C ALA A 608 10.19 9.42 54.47
#